data_AF-A0A534GQN0-F1
#
_entry.id   AF-A0A534GQN0-F1
#
_cell.length_a   1.000
_cell.length_b   1.000
_cell.length_c   1.000
_cell.angle_alpha   90.00
_cell.angle_beta   90.00
_cell.angle_gamma   90.00
#
_symmetry.space_group_name_H-M   'P 1'
#
loop_
_entity.id
_entity.type
_entity.pdbx_description
1 polymer ?
#
loop_
_entity_poly.entity_id
_entity_poly.type
_entity_poly.pdbx_seq_one_letter_code
_entity_poly.pdbx_strand_id
1 'polypeptide(L)'
;MSTEPYLLTPGPLTTSLRTKQSMLRDWGSWDGDFNSITGRVRERLLQIVHGSGTHECVPMQGSGTFSVEAAVGTLVPRAGHVLVPQNGAYCQRIARICRVLGRRLTTIDYAENTQVAAADIERALRADPSITHVALVHCETSTGILNPLEEVAQVVSRHGRGLIVDAMSSFGALEIDARTTPFDAVVAASGKCLEGPPGMGFVIVRREPLERCEGNCHSLSLDLYDQWVYMKKTTQWRYTPPTHVVAAFDAAIAQYLEEGGLVARGARYAQNCRTLIEGMSRLGLKSFLPAAIQAP
;
A
#
# COMPACT_ATOMS: atom_id res chain seq x y z
N MET A 1 0.47 0.03 -33.07
CA MET A 1 1.18 -0.44 -31.86
C MET A 1 2.08 0.69 -31.38
N SER A 2 2.17 0.93 -30.07
CA SER A 2 3.07 1.96 -29.52
C SER A 2 4.53 1.62 -29.83
N THR A 3 5.35 2.62 -30.17
CA THR A 3 6.80 2.45 -30.38
C THR A 3 7.60 2.53 -29.08
N GLU A 4 6.94 2.78 -27.94
CA GLU A 4 7.60 2.86 -26.65
C GLU A 4 7.89 1.45 -26.08
N PRO A 5 9.05 1.25 -25.42
CA PRO A 5 9.38 -0.03 -24.82
C PRO A 5 8.43 -0.39 -23.67
N TYR A 6 8.20 -1.69 -23.48
CA TYR A 6 7.50 -2.20 -22.31
C TYR A 6 8.40 -2.12 -21.07
N LEU A 7 7.88 -1.58 -19.98
CA LEU A 7 8.53 -1.54 -18.67
C LEU A 7 8.18 -2.83 -17.92
N LEU A 8 9.10 -3.79 -17.97
CA LEU A 8 9.06 -5.03 -17.18
C LEU A 8 9.85 -4.86 -15.88
N THR A 9 9.60 -3.76 -15.17
CA THR A 9 10.26 -3.42 -13.91
C THR A 9 9.31 -3.61 -12.74
N PRO A 10 9.80 -3.70 -11.49
CA PRO A 10 8.94 -3.66 -10.31
C PRO A 10 8.15 -2.33 -10.16
N GLY A 11 8.49 -1.30 -10.93
CA GLY A 11 7.81 0.00 -11.01
C GLY A 11 8.78 1.11 -11.43
N PRO A 12 8.36 2.09 -12.27
CA PRO A 12 7.00 2.27 -12.81
C PRO A 12 6.67 1.27 -13.93
N LEU A 13 5.36 1.16 -14.23
CA LEU A 13 4.82 0.22 -15.22
C LEU A 13 4.42 0.95 -16.51
N THR A 14 4.38 0.21 -17.62
CA THR A 14 3.74 0.71 -18.85
C THR A 14 2.23 0.79 -18.63
N THR A 15 1.66 1.97 -18.81
CA THR A 15 0.22 2.22 -18.68
C THR A 15 -0.50 2.14 -20.03
N SER A 16 -1.79 1.84 -19.99
CA SER A 16 -2.63 1.80 -21.20
C SER A 16 -2.75 3.18 -21.85
N LEU A 17 -3.08 3.21 -23.14
CA LEU A 17 -3.34 4.47 -23.85
C LEU A 17 -4.47 5.27 -23.20
N ARG A 18 -5.53 4.60 -22.73
CA ARG A 18 -6.66 5.23 -22.03
C ARG A 18 -6.20 5.94 -20.76
N THR A 19 -5.37 5.30 -19.94
CA THR A 19 -4.77 5.93 -18.75
C THR A 19 -3.92 7.14 -19.14
N LYS A 20 -3.10 7.03 -20.19
CA LYS A 20 -2.26 8.14 -20.66
C LYS A 20 -3.09 9.33 -21.18
N GLN A 21 -4.15 9.07 -21.95
CA GLN A 21 -5.02 10.09 -22.54
C GLN A 21 -5.76 10.92 -21.48
N SER A 22 -6.08 10.35 -20.32
CA SER A 22 -6.68 11.08 -19.20
C SER A 22 -5.80 12.22 -18.66
N MET A 23 -4.49 12.20 -18.94
CA MET A 23 -3.56 13.26 -18.56
C MET A 23 -3.49 14.43 -19.56
N LEU A 24 -4.23 14.37 -20.67
CA LEU A 24 -4.20 15.45 -21.69
C LEU A 24 -5.12 16.64 -21.32
N ARG A 25 -5.87 16.54 -20.22
CA ARG A 25 -6.75 17.58 -19.72
C ARG A 25 -6.17 18.18 -18.44
N ASP A 26 -6.14 19.50 -18.39
CA ASP A 26 -5.84 20.25 -17.16
C ASP A 26 -7.07 20.32 -16.25
N TRP A 27 -6.80 20.36 -14.94
CA TRP A 27 -7.83 20.35 -13.89
C TRP A 27 -7.52 21.40 -12.84
N GLY A 28 -8.50 22.23 -12.50
CA GLY A 28 -8.45 23.06 -11.31
C GLY A 28 -8.65 22.18 -10.08
N SER A 29 -7.70 22.19 -9.14
CA SER A 29 -7.74 21.30 -7.98
C SER A 29 -8.91 21.53 -7.01
N TRP A 30 -9.60 22.67 -7.15
CA TRP A 30 -10.74 23.06 -6.31
C TRP A 30 -12.07 22.91 -7.03
N ASP A 31 -12.04 22.65 -8.35
CA ASP A 31 -13.23 22.56 -9.18
C ASP A 31 -14.05 21.32 -8.79
N GLY A 32 -15.38 21.45 -8.86
CA GLY A 32 -16.29 20.40 -8.42
C GLY A 32 -16.14 19.09 -9.20
N ASP A 33 -15.73 19.15 -10.47
CA ASP A 33 -15.49 17.97 -11.30
C ASP A 33 -14.21 17.22 -10.88
N PHE A 34 -13.12 17.92 -10.55
CA PHE A 34 -11.92 17.31 -9.99
C PHE A 34 -12.15 16.74 -8.58
N ASN A 35 -12.89 17.46 -7.73
CA ASN A 35 -13.28 16.93 -6.41
C ASN A 35 -14.11 15.64 -6.55
N SER A 36 -14.97 15.57 -7.57
CA SER A 36 -15.75 14.36 -7.88
C SER A 36 -14.86 13.20 -8.34
N ILE A 37 -13.80 13.45 -9.11
CA ILE A 37 -12.78 12.44 -9.46
C ILE A 37 -12.11 11.91 -8.18
N THR A 38 -11.63 12.82 -7.33
CA THR A 38 -10.98 12.45 -6.07
C THR A 38 -11.91 11.61 -5.17
N GLY A 39 -13.18 12.01 -5.06
CA GLY A 39 -14.20 11.26 -4.32
C GLY A 39 -14.39 9.83 -4.84
N ARG A 40 -14.56 9.66 -6.16
CA ARG A 40 -14.69 8.34 -6.77
C ARG A 40 -13.46 7.46 -6.55
N VAL A 41 -12.25 8.01 -6.69
CA VAL A 41 -11.00 7.27 -6.43
C VAL A 41 -11.01 6.73 -5.00
N ARG A 42 -11.29 7.58 -4.01
CA ARG A 42 -11.34 7.18 -2.59
C ARG A 42 -12.37 6.09 -2.34
N GLU A 43 -13.58 6.26 -2.88
CA GLU A 43 -14.67 5.28 -2.73
C GLU A 43 -14.30 3.93 -3.34
N ARG A 44 -13.81 3.92 -4.59
CA ARG A 44 -13.43 2.69 -5.29
C ARG A 44 -12.28 1.96 -4.60
N LEU A 45 -11.30 2.69 -4.07
CA LEU A 45 -10.20 2.09 -3.30
C LEU A 45 -10.71 1.42 -2.02
N LEU A 46 -11.68 2.03 -1.33
CA LEU A 46 -12.34 1.40 -0.17
C LEU A 46 -13.11 0.14 -0.54
N GLN A 47 -13.80 0.16 -1.68
CA GLN A 47 -14.54 -1.00 -2.18
C GLN A 47 -13.62 -2.19 -2.48
N ILE A 48 -12.41 -1.96 -3.02
CA ILE A 48 -11.44 -3.02 -3.32
C ILE A 48 -11.10 -3.87 -2.08
N VAL A 49 -11.05 -3.25 -0.90
CA VAL A 49 -10.75 -3.93 0.36
C VAL A 49 -11.97 -4.19 1.23
N HIS A 50 -13.19 -3.98 0.71
CA HIS A 50 -14.43 -4.04 1.49
C HIS A 50 -14.42 -3.16 2.76
N GLY A 51 -13.71 -2.03 2.70
CA GLY A 51 -13.52 -1.10 3.82
C GLY A 51 -14.59 -0.01 3.93
N SER A 52 -15.57 0.02 3.03
CA SER A 52 -16.64 1.03 3.04
C SER A 52 -17.37 1.06 4.38
N GLY A 53 -17.48 2.24 4.98
CA GLY A 53 -18.16 2.44 6.26
C GLY A 53 -17.30 2.21 7.50
N THR A 54 -16.18 1.47 7.41
CA THR A 54 -15.27 1.18 8.53
C THR A 54 -13.91 1.86 8.40
N HIS A 55 -13.49 2.13 7.16
CA HIS A 55 -12.21 2.74 6.81
C HIS A 55 -12.40 4.03 6.01
N GLU A 56 -11.33 4.82 5.97
CA GLU A 56 -11.21 6.04 5.19
C GLU A 56 -10.05 5.89 4.22
N CYS A 57 -10.20 6.34 2.97
CA CYS A 57 -9.09 6.44 2.04
C CYS A 57 -8.55 7.88 2.06
N VAL A 58 -7.30 8.02 2.51
CA VAL A 58 -6.57 9.29 2.57
C VAL A 58 -5.48 9.26 1.49
N PRO A 59 -5.68 9.93 0.34
CA PRO A 59 -4.68 9.98 -0.70
C PRO A 59 -3.55 10.95 -0.29
N MET A 60 -2.34 10.74 -0.81
CA MET A 60 -1.15 11.54 -0.49
C MET A 60 -0.39 11.89 -1.77
N GLN A 61 0.12 13.12 -1.83
CA GLN A 61 0.96 13.56 -2.94
C GLN A 61 2.33 12.87 -2.86
N GLY A 62 2.84 12.41 -4.00
CA GLY A 62 4.19 11.87 -4.12
C GLY A 62 4.26 10.34 -4.14
N SER A 63 5.43 9.82 -3.80
CA SER A 63 5.72 8.39 -3.90
C SER A 63 5.04 7.58 -2.79
N GLY A 64 4.90 6.27 -2.97
CA GLY A 64 4.35 5.37 -1.94
C GLY A 64 5.12 5.41 -0.60
N THR A 65 6.43 5.66 -0.64
CA THR A 65 7.24 5.86 0.58
C THR A 65 6.70 6.99 1.45
N PHE A 66 6.19 8.07 0.84
CA PHE A 66 5.64 9.20 1.59
C PHE A 66 4.36 8.80 2.32
N SER A 67 3.55 7.92 1.72
CA SER A 67 2.36 7.37 2.36
C SER A 67 2.70 6.40 3.50
N VAL A 68 3.78 5.62 3.38
CA VAL A 68 4.27 4.77 4.48
C VAL A 68 4.76 5.64 5.64
N GLU A 69 5.53 6.68 5.34
CA GLU A 69 5.98 7.65 6.36
C GLU A 69 4.81 8.39 7.00
N ALA A 70 3.81 8.80 6.21
CA ALA A 70 2.58 9.41 6.71
C ALA A 70 1.80 8.47 7.64
N ALA A 71 1.65 7.19 7.26
CA ALA A 71 0.99 6.20 8.09
C ALA A 71 1.70 6.00 9.44
N VAL A 72 3.03 5.84 9.42
CA VAL A 72 3.81 5.70 10.67
C VAL A 72 3.75 7.01 11.49
N GLY A 73 3.89 8.16 10.84
CA GLY A 73 3.91 9.47 11.48
C GLY A 73 2.59 9.83 12.16
N THR A 74 1.46 9.56 11.51
CA THR A 74 0.13 9.86 12.02
C THR A 74 -0.39 8.81 13.01
N LEU A 75 -0.21 7.50 12.73
CA LEU A 75 -0.86 6.45 13.53
C LEU A 75 -0.03 6.00 14.74
N VAL A 76 1.29 5.95 14.62
CA VAL A 76 2.14 5.50 15.73
C VAL A 76 2.33 6.65 16.71
N PRO A 77 1.98 6.48 18.01
CA PRO A 77 2.21 7.49 19.04
C PRO A 77 3.65 7.99 19.03
N ARG A 78 3.89 9.24 19.42
CA ARG A 78 5.26 9.81 19.45
C ARG A 78 6.28 8.97 20.20
N ALA A 79 5.88 8.45 21.37
CA ALA A 79 6.71 7.54 22.18
C ALA A 79 6.47 6.05 21.86
N GLY A 80 5.73 5.75 20.78
CA GLY A 80 5.34 4.40 20.37
C GLY A 80 6.52 3.57 19.89
N HIS A 81 6.27 2.26 19.80
CA HIS A 81 7.27 1.26 19.46
C HIS A 81 6.73 0.38 18.33
N VAL A 82 7.47 0.35 17.22
CA VAL A 82 7.13 -0.41 16.01
C VAL A 82 7.99 -1.66 15.94
N LEU A 83 7.35 -2.80 15.72
CA LEU A 83 8.00 -4.04 15.32
C LEU A 83 7.97 -4.17 13.80
N VAL A 84 9.13 -4.43 13.19
CA VAL A 84 9.27 -4.64 11.74
C VAL A 84 9.88 -6.02 11.48
N PRO A 85 9.09 -7.02 11.06
CA PRO A 85 9.60 -8.27 10.51
C PRO A 85 10.31 -7.96 9.19
N GLN A 86 11.63 -8.13 9.13
CA GLN A 86 12.49 -7.64 8.06
C GLN A 86 13.03 -8.77 7.20
N ASN A 87 12.51 -8.89 5.97
CA ASN A 87 12.99 -9.85 4.97
C ASN A 87 13.37 -9.21 3.62
N GLY A 88 13.61 -7.89 3.60
CA GLY A 88 14.11 -7.21 2.40
C GLY A 88 14.18 -5.70 2.51
N ALA A 89 14.40 -5.05 1.36
CA ALA A 89 14.73 -3.63 1.27
C ALA A 89 13.60 -2.69 1.69
N TYR A 90 12.33 -3.07 1.50
CA TYR A 90 11.20 -2.22 1.88
C TYR A 90 10.99 -2.26 3.39
N CYS A 91 11.23 -3.40 4.03
CA CYS A 91 11.27 -3.51 5.49
C CYS A 91 12.38 -2.62 6.09
N GLN A 92 13.59 -2.63 5.51
CA GLN A 92 14.68 -1.74 5.92
C GLN A 92 14.30 -0.25 5.77
N ARG A 93 13.51 0.09 4.75
CA ARG A 93 12.99 1.45 4.56
C ARG A 93 12.02 1.84 5.66
N ILE A 94 11.10 0.96 6.06
CA ILE A 94 10.20 1.19 7.20
C ILE A 94 11.01 1.38 8.49
N ALA A 95 11.98 0.51 8.75
CA ALA A 95 12.89 0.65 9.89
C ALA A 95 13.62 2.01 9.89
N ARG A 96 14.05 2.49 8.72
CA ARG A 96 14.66 3.81 8.59
C ARG A 96 13.66 4.94 8.84
N ILE A 97 12.42 4.84 8.32
CA ILE A 97 11.34 5.77 8.64
C ILE A 97 11.15 5.86 10.16
N CYS A 98 10.99 4.73 10.86
CA CYS A 98 10.85 4.73 12.33
C CYS A 98 11.97 5.50 13.04
N ARG A 99 13.23 5.29 12.63
CA ARG A 99 14.39 6.02 13.19
C ARG A 99 14.33 7.52 12.90
N VAL A 100 14.04 7.92 11.67
CA VAL A 100 13.92 9.34 11.27
C VAL A 100 12.80 10.03 12.06
N LEU A 101 11.68 9.33 12.28
CA LEU A 101 10.54 9.85 13.04
C LEU A 101 10.70 9.77 14.56
N GLY A 102 11.82 9.23 15.06
CA GLY A 102 12.08 9.05 16.49
C GLY A 102 11.15 8.04 17.17
N ARG A 103 10.60 7.06 16.43
CA ARG A 103 9.81 5.96 16.98
C ARG A 103 10.75 4.86 17.49
N ARG A 104 10.42 4.25 18.64
CA ARG A 104 11.12 3.04 19.09
C ARG A 104 10.94 1.96 18.03
N LEU A 105 11.97 1.15 17.80
CA LEU A 105 12.01 0.16 16.73
C LEU A 105 12.63 -1.14 17.25
N THR A 106 11.93 -2.24 16.98
CA THR A 106 12.48 -3.60 17.05
C THR A 106 12.35 -4.24 15.66
N THR A 107 13.37 -4.96 15.22
CA THR A 107 13.32 -5.77 14.00
C THR A 107 13.39 -7.25 14.33
N ILE A 108 12.74 -8.08 13.53
CA ILE A 108 13.02 -9.52 13.46
C ILE A 108 13.65 -9.75 12.10
N ASP A 109 14.93 -10.10 12.07
CA ASP A 109 15.65 -10.25 10.81
C ASP A 109 15.45 -11.67 10.24
N TYR A 110 15.05 -11.72 8.98
CA TYR A 110 14.91 -12.93 8.18
C TYR A 110 15.85 -12.85 6.97
N ALA A 111 16.23 -14.01 6.43
CA ALA A 111 16.89 -14.05 5.14
C ALA A 111 15.95 -13.57 4.02
N GLU A 112 16.49 -12.98 2.96
CA GLU A 112 15.74 -12.42 1.83
C GLU A 112 14.98 -13.46 1.00
N ASN A 113 15.15 -14.75 1.29
CA ASN A 113 14.43 -15.87 0.70
C ASN A 113 13.47 -16.56 1.69
N THR A 114 13.19 -15.93 2.84
CA THR A 114 12.39 -16.50 3.93
C THR A 114 11.18 -15.60 4.23
N GLN A 115 9.99 -16.21 4.25
CA GLN A 115 8.77 -15.53 4.71
C GLN A 115 8.85 -15.22 6.19
N VAL A 116 8.19 -14.14 6.59
CA VAL A 116 8.00 -13.84 8.01
C VAL A 116 7.08 -14.88 8.65
N ALA A 117 7.31 -15.21 9.93
CA ALA A 117 6.46 -16.14 10.66
C ALA A 117 5.59 -15.40 11.68
N ALA A 118 4.28 -15.61 11.61
CA ALA A 118 3.33 -15.03 12.57
C ALA A 118 3.65 -15.43 14.03
N ALA A 119 4.17 -16.64 14.24
CA ALA A 119 4.60 -17.14 15.56
C ALA A 119 5.78 -16.36 16.15
N ASP A 120 6.70 -15.87 15.31
CA ASP A 120 7.83 -15.06 15.77
C ASP A 120 7.38 -13.66 16.19
N ILE A 121 6.42 -13.10 15.46
CA ILE A 121 5.75 -11.84 15.83
C ILE A 121 5.00 -12.02 17.14
N GLU A 122 4.24 -13.10 17.32
CA GLU A 122 3.53 -13.39 18.57
C GLU A 122 4.50 -13.49 19.76
N ARG A 123 5.63 -14.18 19.58
CA ARG A 123 6.68 -14.28 20.59
C ARG A 123 7.27 -12.91 20.94
N ALA A 124 7.54 -12.06 19.94
CA ALA A 124 8.03 -10.70 20.17
C ALA A 124 7.02 -9.83 20.92
N LEU A 125 5.74 -9.87 20.54
CA LEU A 125 4.67 -9.10 21.20
C LEU A 125 4.43 -9.54 22.66
N ARG A 126 4.65 -10.82 22.98
CA ARG A 126 4.59 -11.33 24.37
C ARG A 126 5.81 -10.90 25.18
N ALA A 127 6.99 -10.93 24.56
CA ALA A 127 8.25 -10.59 25.22
C ALA A 127 8.38 -9.09 25.51
N ASP A 128 7.85 -8.24 24.63
CA ASP A 128 7.90 -6.78 24.80
C ASP A 128 6.51 -6.13 24.68
N PRO A 129 5.82 -5.93 25.82
CA PRO A 129 4.53 -5.25 25.85
C PRO A 129 4.56 -3.78 25.40
N SER A 130 5.76 -3.17 25.26
CA SER A 130 5.89 -1.79 24.82
C SER A 130 5.63 -1.62 23.32
N ILE A 131 5.73 -2.69 22.52
CA ILE A 131 5.39 -2.69 21.09
C ILE A 131 3.93 -2.26 20.92
N THR A 132 3.70 -1.12 20.26
CA THR A 132 2.36 -0.59 20.02
C THR A 132 1.84 -0.95 18.63
N HIS A 133 2.75 -1.10 17.65
CA HIS A 133 2.41 -1.38 16.26
C HIS A 133 3.33 -2.43 15.64
N VAL A 134 2.81 -3.17 14.68
CA VAL A 134 3.58 -3.97 13.73
C VAL A 134 3.47 -3.31 12.36
N ALA A 135 4.60 -3.17 11.65
CA ALA A 135 4.62 -2.73 10.27
C ALA A 135 5.09 -3.89 9.37
N LEU A 136 4.19 -4.37 8.52
CA LEU A 136 4.41 -5.54 7.66
C LEU A 136 4.46 -5.11 6.19
N VAL A 137 5.47 -5.55 5.47
CA VAL A 137 5.45 -5.52 3.99
C VAL A 137 4.72 -6.78 3.51
N HIS A 138 3.57 -6.63 2.85
CA HIS A 138 2.77 -7.78 2.41
C HIS A 138 3.45 -8.54 1.27
N CYS A 139 3.96 -7.82 0.27
CA CYS A 139 4.79 -8.39 -0.79
C CYS A 139 6.12 -7.64 -0.82
N GLU A 140 7.21 -8.30 -0.42
CA GLU A 140 8.54 -7.70 -0.40
C GLU A 140 9.07 -7.59 -1.83
N THR A 141 8.82 -6.43 -2.45
CA THR A 141 9.04 -6.20 -3.88
C THR A 141 10.48 -6.49 -4.33
N SER A 142 11.47 -6.34 -3.44
CA SER A 142 12.87 -6.58 -3.78
C SER A 142 13.19 -8.05 -4.09
N THR A 143 12.41 -8.98 -3.53
CA THR A 143 12.63 -10.43 -3.64
C THR A 143 11.46 -11.14 -4.31
N GLY A 144 10.25 -10.58 -4.20
CA GLY A 144 9.00 -11.19 -4.63
C GLY A 144 8.36 -12.09 -3.55
N ILE A 145 8.81 -12.03 -2.30
CA ILE A 145 8.21 -12.81 -1.21
C ILE A 145 6.83 -12.27 -0.87
N LEU A 146 5.84 -13.17 -0.83
CA LEU A 146 4.52 -12.89 -0.27
C LEU A 146 4.50 -13.28 1.20
N ASN A 147 4.36 -12.32 2.11
CA ASN A 147 4.27 -12.58 3.55
C ASN A 147 2.83 -12.95 3.97
N PRO A 148 2.62 -13.81 4.99
CA PRO A 148 1.30 -14.29 5.42
C PRO A 148 0.51 -13.21 6.17
N LEU A 149 -0.14 -12.29 5.42
CA LEU A 149 -0.81 -11.11 5.99
C LEU A 149 -1.94 -11.48 6.96
N GLU A 150 -2.79 -12.44 6.62
CA GLU A 150 -3.96 -12.78 7.44
C GLU A 150 -3.52 -13.35 8.80
N GLU A 151 -2.58 -14.29 8.81
CA GLU A 151 -2.06 -14.88 10.04
C GLU A 151 -1.39 -13.83 10.94
N VAL A 152 -0.61 -12.92 10.34
CA VAL A 152 0.01 -11.80 11.06
C VAL A 152 -1.05 -10.86 11.62
N ALA A 153 -2.07 -10.49 10.82
CA ALA A 153 -3.15 -9.62 11.26
C ALA A 153 -3.91 -10.20 12.46
N GLN A 154 -4.20 -11.50 12.44
CA GLN A 154 -4.86 -12.17 13.56
C GLN A 154 -4.00 -12.21 14.82
N VAL A 155 -2.68 -12.42 14.70
CA VAL A 155 -1.76 -12.32 15.85
C VAL A 155 -1.76 -10.90 16.42
N VAL A 156 -1.57 -9.89 15.58
CA VAL A 156 -1.43 -8.49 16.00
C VAL A 156 -2.72 -7.99 16.67
N SER A 157 -3.88 -8.35 16.10
CA SER A 157 -5.20 -8.03 16.65
C SER A 157 -5.45 -8.70 18.00
N ARG A 158 -5.13 -9.99 18.18
CA ARG A 158 -5.25 -10.71 19.47
C ARG A 158 -4.45 -10.05 20.60
N HIS A 159 -3.36 -9.37 20.25
CA HIS A 159 -2.51 -8.63 21.20
C HIS A 159 -2.92 -7.16 21.40
N GLY A 160 -4.00 -6.71 20.75
CA GLY A 160 -4.50 -5.34 20.82
C GLY A 160 -3.53 -4.31 20.25
N ARG A 161 -2.73 -4.67 19.25
CA ARG A 161 -1.72 -3.78 18.64
C ARG A 161 -2.16 -3.31 17.26
N GLY A 162 -1.64 -2.17 16.83
CA GLY A 162 -1.93 -1.63 15.51
C GLY A 162 -1.16 -2.36 14.42
N LEU A 163 -1.77 -2.55 13.25
CA LEU A 163 -1.10 -3.12 12.07
C LEU A 163 -1.06 -2.10 10.93
N ILE A 164 0.15 -1.77 10.48
CA ILE A 164 0.39 -0.99 9.26
C ILE A 164 0.92 -1.94 8.19
N VAL A 165 0.20 -2.05 7.08
CA VAL A 165 0.55 -2.93 5.96
C VAL A 165 1.09 -2.09 4.80
N ASP A 166 2.35 -2.26 4.45
CA ASP A 166 2.87 -1.81 3.16
C ASP A 166 2.45 -2.84 2.09
N ALA A 167 1.46 -2.45 1.29
CA ALA A 167 0.85 -3.25 0.24
C ALA A 167 1.24 -2.77 -1.17
N MET A 168 2.39 -2.09 -1.30
CA MET A 168 2.78 -1.40 -2.54
C MET A 168 2.71 -2.31 -3.79
N SER A 169 3.19 -3.55 -3.70
CA SER A 169 3.20 -4.52 -4.80
C SER A 169 2.12 -5.60 -4.71
N SER A 170 1.19 -5.50 -3.76
CA SER A 170 0.10 -6.48 -3.58
C SER A 170 -1.29 -5.89 -3.82
N PHE A 171 -1.52 -4.62 -3.43
CA PHE A 171 -2.84 -4.01 -3.43
C PHE A 171 -3.49 -4.03 -4.82
N GLY A 172 -4.68 -4.64 -4.94
CA GLY A 172 -5.43 -4.73 -6.19
C GLY A 172 -5.07 -5.95 -7.06
N ALA A 173 -4.00 -6.68 -6.77
CA ALA A 173 -3.67 -7.95 -7.42
C ALA A 173 -3.80 -9.16 -6.48
N LEU A 174 -3.56 -8.96 -5.18
CA LEU A 174 -3.70 -9.96 -4.12
C LEU A 174 -4.77 -9.51 -3.13
N GLU A 175 -5.47 -10.48 -2.55
CA GLU A 175 -6.57 -10.22 -1.63
C GLU A 175 -6.09 -9.52 -0.36
N ILE A 176 -6.82 -8.45 0.00
CA ILE A 176 -6.72 -7.73 1.27
C ILE A 176 -8.15 -7.35 1.62
N ASP A 177 -8.79 -8.09 2.52
CA ASP A 177 -10.20 -7.90 2.86
C ASP A 177 -10.35 -7.40 4.30
N ALA A 178 -10.85 -6.17 4.47
CA ALA A 178 -11.04 -5.54 5.78
C ALA A 178 -12.10 -6.24 6.65
N ARG A 179 -12.91 -7.14 6.09
CA ARG A 179 -13.90 -7.94 6.83
C ARG A 179 -13.26 -9.10 7.59
N THR A 180 -12.16 -9.65 7.08
CA THR A 180 -11.48 -10.84 7.63
C THR A 180 -10.08 -10.53 8.15
N THR A 181 -9.41 -9.52 7.59
CA THR A 181 -8.04 -9.12 7.93
C THR A 181 -8.07 -7.80 8.71
N PRO A 182 -7.91 -7.83 10.04
CA PRO A 182 -7.87 -6.61 10.84
C PRO A 182 -6.58 -5.81 10.62
N PHE A 183 -6.69 -4.56 10.19
CA PHE A 183 -5.55 -3.64 10.08
C PHE A 183 -5.93 -2.21 10.49
N ASP A 184 -4.92 -1.43 10.87
CA ASP A 184 -5.08 0.01 11.13
C ASP A 184 -4.84 0.81 9.85
N ALA A 185 -3.89 0.38 9.02
CA ALA A 185 -3.64 0.97 7.72
C ALA A 185 -3.16 -0.04 6.68
N VAL A 186 -3.60 0.15 5.44
CA VAL A 186 -3.04 -0.44 4.22
C VAL A 186 -2.53 0.70 3.34
N VAL A 187 -1.27 0.63 2.95
CA VAL A 187 -0.57 1.66 2.17
C VAL A 187 -0.26 1.14 0.78
N ALA A 188 -0.59 1.91 -0.25
CA ALA A 188 -0.26 1.59 -1.63
C ALA A 188 -0.08 2.87 -2.48
N ALA A 189 0.11 2.69 -3.79
CA ALA A 189 0.31 3.80 -4.72
C ALA A 189 -0.35 3.53 -6.07
N SER A 190 -0.62 4.61 -6.81
CA SER A 190 -1.26 4.58 -8.12
C SER A 190 -0.47 3.78 -9.16
N GLY A 191 0.87 3.85 -9.09
CA GLY A 191 1.82 3.35 -10.08
C GLY A 191 2.13 1.85 -10.05
N LYS A 192 1.28 1.03 -9.42
CA LYS A 192 1.56 -0.39 -9.14
C LYS A 192 0.48 -1.29 -9.74
N CYS A 193 -0.07 -2.24 -8.99
CA CYS A 193 -0.97 -3.27 -9.53
C CYS A 193 -2.28 -2.74 -10.13
N LEU A 194 -2.66 -1.49 -9.80
CA LEU A 194 -3.79 -0.78 -10.41
C LEU A 194 -3.44 -0.03 -11.70
N GLU A 195 -2.19 -0.11 -12.18
CA GLU A 195 -1.73 0.37 -13.50
C GLU A 195 -2.02 1.86 -13.79
N GLY A 196 -2.01 2.72 -12.76
CA GLY A 196 -1.98 4.17 -12.90
C GLY A 196 -0.56 4.71 -13.12
N PRO A 197 -0.39 6.02 -13.39
CA PRO A 197 0.94 6.64 -13.39
C PRO A 197 1.44 6.88 -11.95
N PRO A 198 2.76 6.90 -11.70
CA PRO A 198 3.31 7.24 -10.38
C PRO A 198 3.07 8.72 -10.05
N GLY A 199 2.97 9.04 -8.76
CA GLY A 199 2.82 10.42 -8.28
C GLY A 199 1.79 10.59 -7.17
N MET A 200 0.99 9.55 -6.88
CA MET A 200 0.05 9.53 -5.78
C MET A 200 0.19 8.23 -4.97
N GLY A 201 0.50 8.35 -3.69
CA GLY A 201 0.30 7.28 -2.72
C GLY A 201 -1.07 7.41 -2.06
N PHE A 202 -1.53 6.38 -1.36
CA PHE A 202 -2.75 6.46 -0.55
C PHE A 202 -2.68 5.50 0.63
N VAL A 203 -3.44 5.85 1.66
CA VAL A 203 -3.58 5.05 2.88
C VAL A 203 -5.06 4.77 3.09
N ILE A 204 -5.44 3.49 3.11
CA ILE A 204 -6.73 3.05 3.60
C ILE A 204 -6.57 2.79 5.10
N VAL A 205 -7.19 3.62 5.91
CA VAL A 205 -6.97 3.67 7.36
C VAL A 205 -8.27 3.42 8.10
N ARG A 206 -8.23 2.61 9.16
CA ARG A 206 -9.39 2.34 10.01
C ARG A 206 -9.81 3.65 10.70
N ARG A 207 -11.10 3.97 10.65
CA ARG A 207 -11.58 5.30 11.10
C ARG A 207 -11.31 5.56 12.58
N GLU A 208 -11.59 4.58 13.43
CA GLU A 208 -11.49 4.72 14.89
C GLU A 208 -10.08 5.09 15.42
N PRO A 209 -8.96 4.47 14.98
CA PRO A 209 -7.64 4.96 15.36
C PRO A 209 -7.34 6.33 14.75
N LEU A 210 -7.72 6.59 13.49
CA LEU A 210 -7.45 7.88 12.84
C LEU A 210 -8.07 9.05 13.60
N GLU A 211 -9.30 8.91 14.09
CA GLU A 211 -10.02 9.95 14.86
C GLU A 211 -9.27 10.42 16.13
N ARG A 212 -8.31 9.63 16.62
CA ARG A 212 -7.53 9.93 17.82
C ARG A 212 -6.12 10.46 17.53
N CYS A 213 -5.80 10.71 16.25
CA CYS A 213 -4.46 11.06 15.81
C CYS A 213 -4.18 12.57 15.72
N GLU A 214 -5.11 13.44 16.11
CA GLU A 214 -4.90 14.89 16.10
C GLU A 214 -3.60 15.30 16.80
N GLY A 215 -2.74 16.04 16.08
CA GLY A 215 -1.46 16.52 16.60
C GLY A 215 -0.36 15.46 16.78
N ASN A 216 -0.62 14.19 16.44
CA ASN A 216 0.37 13.12 16.60
C ASN A 216 1.48 13.16 15.53
N CYS A 217 1.14 13.55 14.28
CA CYS A 217 2.13 13.64 13.21
C CYS A 217 3.12 14.77 13.47
N HIS A 218 4.40 14.52 13.17
CA HIS A 218 5.48 15.50 13.28
C HIS A 218 5.61 16.35 12.01
N SER A 219 5.02 15.89 10.90
CA SER A 219 5.05 16.55 9.61
C SER A 219 3.75 17.29 9.36
N LEU A 220 3.86 18.50 8.83
CA LEU A 220 2.71 19.27 8.36
C LEU A 220 2.13 18.69 7.05
N SER A 221 3.00 18.24 6.14
CA SER A 221 2.62 17.79 4.80
C SER A 221 2.26 16.32 4.71
N LEU A 222 2.76 15.49 5.62
CA LEU A 222 2.54 14.04 5.65
C LEU A 222 1.54 13.62 6.74
N ASP A 223 0.69 14.54 7.21
CA ASP A 223 -0.32 14.21 8.21
C ASP A 223 -1.62 13.70 7.58
N LEU A 224 -1.90 12.40 7.77
CA LEU A 224 -3.13 11.78 7.30
C LEU A 224 -4.37 12.34 8.03
N TYR A 225 -4.27 12.69 9.31
CA TYR A 225 -5.40 13.18 10.09
C TYR A 225 -5.89 14.52 9.55
N ASP A 226 -4.98 15.49 9.44
CA ASP A 226 -5.32 16.81 8.94
C ASP A 226 -5.76 16.78 7.47
N GLN A 227 -5.14 15.94 6.63
CA GLN A 227 -5.59 15.73 5.25
C GLN A 227 -7.03 15.20 5.24
N TRP A 228 -7.32 14.18 6.04
CA TRP A 228 -8.65 13.58 6.14
C TRP A 228 -9.71 14.56 6.65
N VAL A 229 -9.42 15.28 7.74
CA VAL A 229 -10.32 16.30 8.31
C VAL A 229 -10.61 17.39 7.28
N TYR A 230 -9.58 17.88 6.59
CA TYR A 230 -9.74 18.88 5.53
C TYR A 230 -10.63 18.32 4.40
N MET A 231 -10.36 17.12 3.90
CA MET A 231 -11.16 16.48 2.85
C MET A 231 -12.61 16.24 3.26
N LYS A 232 -12.88 15.86 4.52
CA LYS A 232 -14.26 15.71 5.00
C LYS A 232 -15.01 17.05 5.04
N LYS A 233 -14.30 18.14 5.34
CA LYS A 233 -14.89 19.48 5.42
C LYS A 233 -15.10 20.12 4.04
N THR A 234 -14.17 19.91 3.10
CA THR A 234 -14.11 20.70 1.86
C THR A 234 -14.24 19.88 0.59
N THR A 235 -14.16 18.55 0.65
CA THR A 235 -13.96 17.62 -0.49
C THR A 235 -12.63 17.79 -1.24
N GLN A 236 -11.81 18.76 -0.84
CA GLN A 236 -10.56 19.12 -1.50
C GLN A 236 -9.37 18.50 -0.77
N TRP A 237 -8.25 18.39 -1.48
CA TRP A 237 -6.96 18.04 -0.89
C TRP A 237 -6.44 19.20 -0.03
N ARG A 238 -5.72 18.92 1.06
CA ARG A 238 -5.17 19.97 1.93
C ARG A 238 -4.18 20.87 1.21
N TYR A 239 -3.40 20.28 0.28
CA TYR A 239 -2.44 20.96 -0.59
C TYR A 239 -2.67 20.57 -2.04
N THR A 240 -2.08 21.33 -2.96
CA THR A 240 -2.23 21.11 -4.41
C THR A 240 -1.88 19.65 -4.79
N PRO A 241 -2.86 18.88 -5.31
CA PRO A 241 -2.65 17.49 -5.69
C PRO A 241 -2.04 17.35 -7.08
N PRO A 242 -1.49 16.17 -7.42
CA PRO A 242 -1.05 15.86 -8.77
C PRO A 242 -2.26 15.56 -9.67
N THR A 243 -2.97 16.59 -10.11
CA THR A 243 -4.31 16.47 -10.71
C THR A 243 -4.36 15.51 -11.91
N HIS A 244 -3.39 15.58 -12.83
CA HIS A 244 -3.30 14.66 -13.97
C HIS A 244 -3.11 13.20 -13.55
N VAL A 245 -2.33 12.94 -12.50
CA VAL A 245 -2.11 11.59 -11.95
C VAL A 245 -3.40 11.05 -11.35
N VAL A 246 -4.14 11.87 -10.60
CA VAL A 246 -5.43 11.47 -9.99
C VAL A 246 -6.45 11.14 -11.08
N ALA A 247 -6.57 11.97 -12.12
CA ALA A 247 -7.48 11.73 -13.24
C ALA A 247 -7.14 10.46 -14.03
N ALA A 248 -5.85 10.24 -14.32
CA ALA A 248 -5.40 9.02 -14.96
C ALA A 248 -5.61 7.78 -14.09
N PHE A 249 -5.43 7.92 -12.78
CA PHE A 249 -5.65 6.82 -11.86
C PHE A 249 -7.13 6.43 -11.74
N ASP A 250 -8.05 7.40 -11.77
CA ASP A 250 -9.49 7.09 -11.86
C ASP A 250 -9.84 6.28 -13.11
N ALA A 251 -9.22 6.62 -14.26
CA ALA A 251 -9.39 5.84 -15.50
C ALA A 251 -8.75 4.45 -15.41
N ALA A 252 -7.63 4.30 -14.69
CA ALA A 252 -6.99 3.02 -14.45
C ALA A 252 -7.84 2.11 -13.54
N ILE A 253 -8.42 2.65 -12.46
CA ILE A 253 -9.36 1.92 -11.59
C ILE A 253 -10.63 1.54 -12.37
N ALA A 254 -11.15 2.41 -13.25
CA ALA A 254 -12.28 2.05 -14.10
C ALA A 254 -11.97 0.84 -14.99
N GLN A 255 -10.80 0.81 -15.63
CA GLN A 255 -10.34 -0.35 -16.42
C GLN A 255 -10.16 -1.61 -15.56
N TYR A 256 -9.63 -1.47 -14.34
CA TYR A 256 -9.53 -2.57 -13.38
C TYR A 256 -10.90 -3.18 -13.05
N LEU A 257 -11.92 -2.35 -12.84
CA LEU A 257 -13.28 -2.82 -12.58
C LEU A 257 -13.91 -3.46 -13.83
N GLU A 258 -13.71 -2.87 -15.01
CA GLU A 258 -14.16 -3.42 -16.31
C GLU A 258 -13.52 -4.78 -16.62
N GLU A 259 -12.26 -5.00 -16.21
CA GLU A 259 -11.55 -6.28 -16.34
C GLU A 259 -12.18 -7.39 -15.47
N GLY A 260 -12.92 -7.04 -14.42
CA GLY A 260 -13.44 -7.98 -13.41
C GLY A 260 -12.76 -7.87 -12.04
N GLY A 261 -12.02 -6.78 -11.81
CA GLY A 261 -11.43 -6.44 -10.52
C GLY A 261 -10.35 -7.43 -10.06
N LEU A 262 -10.32 -7.68 -8.75
CA LEU A 262 -9.27 -8.43 -8.07
C LEU A 262 -9.06 -9.82 -8.67
N VAL A 263 -10.15 -10.54 -8.92
CA VAL A 263 -10.12 -11.91 -9.43
C VAL A 263 -9.47 -11.96 -10.81
N ALA A 264 -9.91 -11.08 -11.72
CA ALA A 264 -9.39 -11.05 -13.08
C ALA A 264 -7.93 -10.56 -13.13
N ARG A 265 -7.61 -9.50 -12.37
CA ARG A 265 -6.26 -8.94 -12.26
C ARG A 265 -5.26 -9.96 -11.71
N GLY A 266 -5.63 -10.61 -10.60
CA GLY A 266 -4.82 -11.65 -9.96
C GLY A 266 -4.61 -12.85 -10.87
N ALA A 267 -5.66 -13.31 -11.55
CA ALA A 267 -5.55 -14.42 -12.51
C ALA A 267 -4.61 -14.08 -13.69
N ARG A 268 -4.69 -12.86 -14.22
CA ARG A 268 -3.79 -12.39 -15.29
C ARG A 268 -2.34 -12.34 -14.81
N TYR A 269 -2.09 -11.79 -13.63
CA TYR A 269 -0.72 -11.72 -13.08
C TYR A 269 -0.15 -13.11 -12.83
N ALA A 270 -0.94 -14.01 -12.23
CA ALA A 270 -0.54 -15.40 -12.04
C ALA A 270 -0.22 -16.11 -13.37
N GLN A 271 -1.00 -15.86 -14.43
CA GLN A 271 -0.71 -16.42 -15.75
C GLN A 271 0.58 -15.84 -16.36
N ASN A 272 0.82 -14.54 -16.20
CA ASN A 272 2.05 -13.89 -16.66
C ASN A 272 3.28 -14.44 -15.94
N CYS A 273 3.21 -14.60 -14.60
CA CYS A 273 4.29 -15.18 -13.81
C CYS A 273 4.55 -16.63 -14.19
N ARG A 274 3.52 -17.48 -14.34
CA ARG A 274 3.70 -18.84 -14.86
C ARG A 274 4.42 -18.86 -16.20
N THR A 275 3.95 -18.04 -17.15
CA THR A 275 4.55 -17.95 -18.50
C THR A 275 6.02 -17.53 -18.43
N LEU A 276 6.34 -16.54 -17.59
CA LEU A 276 7.69 -16.04 -17.38
C LEU A 276 8.60 -17.12 -16.76
N ILE A 277 8.18 -17.72 -15.64
CA ILE A 277 8.98 -18.71 -14.91
C ILE A 277 9.24 -19.95 -15.76
N GLU A 278 8.22 -20.47 -16.46
CA GLU A 278 8.39 -21.61 -17.37
C GLU A 278 9.33 -21.26 -18.54
N GLY A 279 9.18 -20.07 -19.11
CA GLY A 279 10.06 -19.57 -20.18
C GLY A 279 11.51 -19.47 -19.74
N MET A 280 11.76 -18.85 -18.58
CA MET A 280 13.09 -18.70 -18.02
C MET A 280 13.71 -20.05 -17.62
N SER A 281 12.91 -20.98 -17.10
CA SER A 281 13.34 -22.34 -16.78
C SER A 281 13.81 -23.11 -18.02
N ARG A 282 13.11 -22.98 -19.16
CA ARG A 282 13.55 -23.55 -20.44
C ARG A 282 14.88 -22.98 -20.94
N LEU A 283 15.26 -21.77 -20.50
CA LEU A 283 16.55 -21.15 -20.77
C LEU A 283 17.64 -21.53 -19.74
N GLY A 284 17.32 -22.40 -18.78
CA GLY A 284 18.26 -22.85 -17.73
C GLY A 284 18.38 -21.89 -16.54
N LEU A 285 17.53 -20.87 -16.45
CA LEU A 285 17.49 -19.95 -15.32
C LEU A 285 16.65 -20.54 -14.18
N LYS A 286 16.98 -20.16 -12.94
CA LYS A 286 16.28 -20.60 -11.72
C LYS A 286 15.67 -19.41 -11.01
N SER A 287 14.45 -19.57 -10.49
CA SER A 287 13.86 -18.58 -9.59
C SER A 287 14.69 -18.51 -8.31
N PHE A 288 14.84 -17.29 -7.77
CA PHE A 288 15.49 -17.06 -6.48
C PHE A 288 14.66 -17.64 -5.32
N LEU A 289 13.32 -17.59 -5.45
CA LEU A 289 12.39 -18.06 -4.43
C LEU A 289 11.75 -19.40 -4.81
N PRO A 290 11.43 -20.25 -3.82
CA PRO A 290 10.49 -21.34 -4.01
C PRO A 290 9.10 -20.83 -4.42
N ALA A 291 8.42 -21.56 -5.30
CA ALA A 291 7.11 -21.17 -5.83
C ALA A 291 6.04 -20.97 -4.73
N ALA A 292 6.13 -21.69 -3.62
CA ALA A 292 5.15 -21.62 -2.52
C ALA A 292 5.14 -20.26 -1.79
N ILE A 293 6.24 -19.50 -1.88
CA ILE A 293 6.40 -18.23 -1.16
C ILE A 293 6.54 -17.02 -2.08
N GLN A 294 6.55 -17.26 -3.38
CA GLN A 294 6.70 -16.24 -4.41
C GLN A 294 5.33 -15.65 -4.77
N ALA A 295 5.23 -14.33 -4.76
CA ALA A 295 4.07 -13.62 -5.29
C ALA A 295 3.95 -13.83 -6.82
N PRO A 296 2.72 -13.93 -7.35
CA PRO A 296 2.48 -13.98 -8.79
C PRO A 296 2.77 -12.64 -9.49
#